data_AF-A0A819XY02-F1
#
_entry.id   AF-A0A819XY02-F1
#
_cell.length_a   1.000
_cell.length_b   1.000
_cell.length_c   1.000
_cell.angle_alpha   90.00
_cell.angle_beta   90.00
_cell.angle_gamma   90.00
#
_symmetry.space_group_name_H-M   'P 1'
#
loop_
_entity.id
_entity.type
_entity.pdbx_description
1 polymer ?
#
loop_
_entity_poly.entity_id
_entity_poly.type
_entity_poly.pdbx_seq_one_letter_code
_entity_poly.pdbx_strand_id
1 'polypeptide(L)'
;MDLPRDESAAIYLYTMELGESSFNQVINRALRAEDRSSLKPWFAYLKLFDVAIQKLPNAQKNLWRGVPIDITSNFKKGDEFTWWAINSCSTSDNIIKDLLRPNSTLFSIEAKNGKDISSYANCPNEKEVILCPGTRFRVVSDPVDESPMHLIHLQEITDDEEESLSTTIKTITTTPTPTTACTHTPTNVQASLIYIHIDQWGNRYEGEMKDGKKHGKGQMEYANGDKYTGIYVENNITGQGVYIHANGSRYEGQWKDNKKHGQGNLNFASGGRYTGDWIEGNRTGHGIYIFANGDRYESRYS
;
A
#
# COMPACT_ATOMS: atom_id res chain seq x y z
N MET A 1 1.97 12.59 -33.06
CA MET A 1 0.83 11.93 -33.74
C MET A 1 -0.38 12.26 -32.91
N ASP A 2 -1.39 12.89 -33.49
CA ASP A 2 -2.58 13.27 -32.73
C ASP A 2 -3.38 12.02 -32.39
N LEU A 3 -3.82 11.92 -31.14
CA LEU A 3 -4.68 10.84 -30.70
C LEU A 3 -6.05 10.92 -31.42
N PRO A 4 -6.68 9.79 -31.76
CA PRO A 4 -8.08 9.74 -32.14
C PRO A 4 -8.98 10.48 -31.15
N ARG A 5 -10.15 10.95 -31.60
CA ARG A 5 -11.07 11.76 -30.78
C ARG A 5 -11.48 11.05 -29.50
N ASP A 6 -11.83 9.77 -29.57
CA ASP A 6 -12.30 9.00 -28.41
C ASP A 6 -11.18 8.77 -27.38
N GLU A 7 -9.95 8.57 -27.85
CA GLU A 7 -8.77 8.42 -27.00
C GLU A 7 -8.38 9.75 -26.33
N SER A 8 -8.44 10.84 -27.08
CA SER A 8 -8.27 12.20 -26.55
C SER A 8 -9.33 12.54 -25.51
N ALA A 9 -10.59 12.18 -25.78
CA ALA A 9 -11.71 12.39 -24.87
C ALA A 9 -11.56 11.57 -23.58
N ALA A 10 -11.01 10.35 -23.65
CA ALA A 10 -10.74 9.55 -22.46
C ALA A 10 -9.72 10.24 -21.53
N ILE A 11 -8.66 10.83 -22.09
CA ILE A 11 -7.69 11.61 -21.31
C ILE A 11 -8.33 12.87 -20.74
N TYR A 12 -9.09 13.62 -21.55
CA TYR A 12 -9.79 14.82 -21.11
C TYR A 12 -10.74 14.52 -19.94
N LEU A 13 -11.55 13.45 -20.06
CA LEU A 13 -12.48 12.99 -19.03
C LEU A 13 -11.76 12.67 -17.72
N TYR A 14 -10.60 11.99 -17.77
CA TYR A 14 -9.80 11.70 -16.57
C TYR A 14 -9.51 12.96 -15.75
N THR A 15 -9.15 14.03 -16.43
CA THR A 15 -8.75 15.32 -15.83
C THR A 15 -9.93 16.25 -15.54
N MET A 16 -11.17 15.82 -15.82
CA MET A 16 -12.35 16.66 -15.73
C MET A 16 -12.85 16.79 -14.28
N GLU A 17 -13.27 18.00 -13.92
CA GLU A 17 -13.98 18.27 -12.68
C GLU A 17 -15.48 17.94 -12.82
N LEU A 18 -16.03 17.31 -11.78
CA LEU A 18 -17.41 16.85 -11.66
C LEU A 18 -18.04 17.47 -10.40
N GLY A 19 -18.16 18.80 -10.39
CA GLY A 19 -18.70 19.55 -9.25
C GLY A 19 -17.75 19.52 -8.05
N GLU A 20 -18.16 18.89 -6.95
CA GLU A 20 -17.34 18.78 -5.72
C GLU A 20 -16.26 17.68 -5.79
N SER A 21 -16.17 16.94 -6.89
CA SER A 21 -15.18 15.87 -7.09
C SER A 21 -14.58 15.94 -8.49
N SER A 22 -13.56 15.13 -8.77
CA SER A 22 -13.01 14.97 -10.12
C SER A 22 -13.14 13.52 -10.60
N PHE A 23 -13.19 13.31 -11.91
CA PHE A 23 -13.29 11.95 -12.44
C PHE A 23 -12.06 11.09 -12.09
N ASN A 24 -10.87 11.70 -12.05
CA ASN A 24 -9.66 11.01 -11.57
C ASN A 24 -9.79 10.49 -10.13
N GLN A 25 -10.53 11.15 -9.23
CA GLN A 25 -10.74 10.68 -7.86
C GLN A 25 -11.63 9.43 -7.85
N VAL A 26 -12.67 9.41 -8.67
CA VAL A 26 -13.59 8.26 -8.81
C VAL A 26 -12.83 7.04 -9.34
N ILE A 27 -12.09 7.22 -10.43
CA ILE A 27 -11.31 6.14 -11.07
C ILE A 27 -10.21 5.63 -10.14
N ASN A 28 -9.45 6.54 -9.53
CA ASN A 28 -8.36 6.13 -8.65
C ASN A 28 -8.85 5.50 -7.34
N ARG A 29 -10.03 5.88 -6.83
CA ARG A 29 -10.68 5.17 -5.72
C ARG A 29 -10.98 3.73 -6.09
N ALA A 30 -11.52 3.48 -7.29
CA ALA A 30 -11.79 2.13 -7.77
C ALA A 30 -10.51 1.31 -7.99
N LEU A 31 -9.45 1.93 -8.54
CA LEU A 31 -8.14 1.25 -8.74
C LEU A 31 -7.46 0.85 -7.42
N ARG A 32 -7.68 1.63 -6.37
CA ARG A 32 -7.17 1.36 -5.01
C ARG A 32 -8.07 0.45 -4.19
N ALA A 33 -9.30 0.18 -4.64
CA ALA A 33 -10.22 -0.66 -3.89
C ALA A 33 -9.69 -2.10 -3.82
N GLU A 34 -9.76 -2.70 -2.62
CA GLU A 34 -9.47 -4.12 -2.43
C GLU A 34 -10.46 -4.99 -3.23
N ASP A 35 -11.73 -4.59 -3.26
CA ASP A 35 -12.74 -5.24 -4.08
C ASP A 35 -12.63 -4.83 -5.55
N ARG A 36 -12.08 -5.74 -6.37
CA ARG A 36 -11.95 -5.56 -7.81
C ARG A 36 -13.28 -5.50 -8.56
N SER A 37 -14.40 -5.89 -7.94
CA SER A 37 -15.73 -5.74 -8.55
C SER A 37 -16.08 -4.27 -8.84
N SER A 38 -15.54 -3.35 -8.03
CA SER A 38 -15.67 -1.90 -8.19
C SER A 38 -15.07 -1.35 -9.49
N LEU A 39 -14.17 -2.10 -10.13
CA LEU A 39 -13.59 -1.74 -11.43
C LEU A 39 -14.46 -2.15 -12.62
N LYS A 40 -15.40 -3.09 -12.43
CA LYS A 40 -16.23 -3.62 -13.52
C LYS A 40 -16.96 -2.52 -14.30
N PRO A 41 -17.59 -1.51 -13.67
CA PRO A 41 -18.25 -0.42 -14.39
C PRO A 41 -17.28 0.43 -15.23
N TRP A 42 -16.00 0.47 -14.85
CA TRP A 42 -14.98 1.34 -15.46
C TRP A 42 -14.11 0.62 -16.47
N PHE A 43 -14.28 -0.69 -16.68
CA PHE A 43 -13.35 -1.49 -17.50
C PHE A 43 -13.20 -0.98 -18.92
N ALA A 44 -14.31 -0.62 -19.59
CA ALA A 44 -14.27 -0.09 -20.95
C ALA A 44 -13.51 1.24 -21.02
N TYR A 45 -13.77 2.13 -20.06
CA TYR A 45 -13.07 3.41 -19.94
C TYR A 45 -11.57 3.21 -19.67
N LEU A 46 -11.22 2.37 -18.70
CA LEU A 46 -9.82 2.09 -18.33
C LEU A 46 -9.04 1.49 -19.50
N LYS A 47 -9.67 0.62 -20.30
CA LYS A 47 -9.07 0.08 -21.52
C LYS A 47 -8.83 1.16 -22.57
N LEU A 48 -9.80 2.04 -22.81
CA LEU A 48 -9.64 3.13 -23.75
C LEU A 48 -8.56 4.13 -23.30
N PHE A 49 -8.55 4.47 -22.01
CA PHE A 49 -7.54 5.34 -21.41
C PHE A 49 -6.14 4.74 -21.52
N ASP A 50 -5.97 3.44 -21.18
CA ASP A 50 -4.70 2.73 -21.32
C ASP A 50 -4.18 2.74 -22.76
N VAL A 51 -5.04 2.46 -23.75
CA VAL A 51 -4.68 2.54 -25.18
C VAL A 51 -4.21 3.95 -25.58
N ALA A 52 -4.92 4.98 -25.12
CA ALA A 52 -4.57 6.37 -25.40
C ALA A 52 -3.19 6.74 -24.82
N ILE A 53 -2.98 6.41 -23.54
CA ILE A 53 -1.76 6.71 -22.80
C ILE A 53 -0.54 5.97 -23.37
N GLN A 54 -0.69 4.71 -23.79
CA GLN A 54 0.42 3.93 -24.35
C GLN A 54 0.95 4.49 -25.67
N LYS A 55 0.12 5.19 -26.46
CA LYS A 55 0.53 5.85 -27.71
C LYS A 55 1.31 7.14 -27.50
N LEU A 56 1.24 7.73 -26.31
CA LEU A 56 2.02 8.91 -25.99
C LEU A 56 3.49 8.53 -25.75
N PRO A 57 4.45 9.35 -26.17
CA PRO A 57 5.86 9.05 -25.97
C PRO A 57 6.21 9.04 -24.46
N ASN A 58 7.16 8.18 -24.09
CA ASN A 58 7.77 8.25 -22.76
C ASN A 58 8.63 9.51 -22.66
N ALA A 59 8.59 10.16 -21.51
CA ALA A 59 9.48 11.26 -21.19
C ALA A 59 10.11 11.04 -19.82
N GLN A 60 11.44 10.99 -19.80
CA GLN A 60 12.19 11.06 -18.56
C GLN A 60 12.12 12.49 -18.03
N LYS A 61 11.51 12.68 -16.86
CA LYS A 61 11.25 13.99 -16.27
C LYS A 61 11.29 13.92 -14.75
N ASN A 62 11.68 15.02 -14.12
CA ASN A 62 11.39 15.24 -12.71
C ASN A 62 9.93 15.67 -12.58
N LEU A 63 9.17 14.90 -11.82
CA LEU A 63 7.74 15.09 -11.63
C LEU A 63 7.43 15.38 -10.17
N TRP A 64 6.33 16.09 -9.97
CA TRP A 64 5.87 16.53 -8.66
C TRP A 64 4.44 16.07 -8.42
N ARG A 65 4.17 15.58 -7.21
CA ARG A 65 2.83 15.16 -6.81
C ARG A 65 2.57 15.50 -5.34
N GLY A 66 1.37 16.00 -5.08
CA GLY A 66 0.92 16.33 -3.74
C GLY A 66 -0.05 15.32 -3.15
N VAL A 67 0.01 15.14 -1.83
CA VAL A 67 -1.00 14.47 -1.02
C VAL A 67 -1.35 15.38 0.16
N PRO A 68 -2.62 15.68 0.44
CA PRO A 68 -3.03 16.75 1.37
C PRO A 68 -2.91 16.38 2.86
N ILE A 69 -2.10 15.38 3.19
CA ILE A 69 -1.82 14.88 4.54
C ILE A 69 -0.35 14.48 4.64
N ASP A 70 0.17 14.45 5.86
CA ASP A 70 1.49 13.89 6.17
C ASP A 70 1.42 12.36 6.19
N ILE A 71 2.20 11.72 5.32
CA ILE A 71 2.35 10.26 5.25
C ILE A 71 3.82 9.84 5.29
N THR A 72 4.73 10.72 5.72
CA THR A 72 6.18 10.46 5.74
C THR A 72 6.57 9.25 6.58
N SER A 73 5.86 9.01 7.68
CA SER A 73 6.09 7.86 8.57
C SER A 73 5.97 6.50 7.89
N ASN A 74 5.32 6.43 6.73
CA ASN A 74 5.16 5.21 5.94
C ASN A 74 6.35 4.91 5.00
N PHE A 75 7.33 5.80 4.92
CA PHE A 75 8.43 5.70 3.96
C PHE A 75 9.78 5.83 4.66
N LYS A 76 10.71 4.98 4.25
CA LYS A 76 12.11 5.02 4.64
C LYS A 76 13.00 4.90 3.42
N LYS A 77 14.21 5.47 3.49
CA LYS A 77 15.22 5.28 2.44
C LYS A 77 15.39 3.80 2.09
N GLY A 78 15.33 3.49 0.80
CA GLY A 78 15.50 2.15 0.26
C GLY A 78 14.20 1.34 0.15
N ASP A 79 13.08 1.82 0.68
CA ASP A 79 11.79 1.16 0.49
C ASP A 79 11.44 1.10 -1.00
N GLU A 80 10.91 -0.05 -1.43
CA GLU A 80 10.36 -0.24 -2.77
C GLU A 80 8.88 -0.57 -2.69
N PHE A 81 8.08 0.03 -3.56
CA PHE A 81 6.64 -0.19 -3.56
C PHE A 81 6.01 0.02 -4.94
N THR A 82 4.81 -0.51 -5.11
CA THR A 82 4.02 -0.38 -6.35
C THR A 82 2.88 0.61 -6.16
N TRP A 83 2.79 1.61 -7.02
CA TRP A 83 1.69 2.56 -7.05
C TRP A 83 0.59 2.08 -8.01
N TRP A 84 -0.42 1.41 -7.46
CA TRP A 84 -1.45 0.71 -8.25
C TRP A 84 -2.43 1.61 -9.01
N ALA A 85 -2.62 2.85 -8.59
CA ALA A 85 -3.55 3.78 -9.23
C ALA A 85 -2.86 4.58 -10.34
N ILE A 86 -3.63 5.30 -11.16
CA ILE A 86 -3.06 6.27 -12.09
C ILE A 86 -2.40 7.37 -11.26
N ASN A 87 -1.15 7.70 -11.61
CA ASN A 87 -0.37 8.70 -10.89
C ASN A 87 -0.31 9.99 -11.71
N SER A 88 -1.20 10.92 -11.38
CA SER A 88 -1.21 12.30 -11.89
C SER A 88 -0.10 13.10 -11.24
N CYS A 89 0.85 13.58 -12.04
CA CYS A 89 1.93 14.45 -11.60
C CYS A 89 1.99 15.72 -12.45
N SER A 90 2.71 16.74 -11.97
CA SER A 90 3.06 17.92 -12.77
C SER A 90 4.56 17.98 -13.00
N THR A 91 4.97 18.63 -14.09
CA THR A 91 6.37 19.04 -14.30
C THR A 91 6.77 20.28 -13.51
N SER A 92 5.84 20.92 -12.79
CA SER A 92 6.07 22.13 -11.99
C SER A 92 5.74 21.89 -10.53
N ASP A 93 6.72 22.11 -9.65
CA ASP A 93 6.51 22.04 -8.20
C ASP A 93 5.61 23.17 -7.68
N ASN A 94 5.77 24.40 -8.21
CA ASN A 94 4.96 25.56 -7.80
C ASN A 94 3.46 25.29 -7.96
N ILE A 95 3.04 24.72 -9.09
CA ILE A 95 1.62 24.36 -9.33
C ILE A 95 1.12 23.41 -8.24
N ILE A 96 1.91 22.41 -7.87
CA ILE A 96 1.52 21.44 -6.85
C ILE A 96 1.52 22.08 -5.45
N LYS A 97 2.51 22.91 -5.13
CA LYS A 97 2.62 23.61 -3.84
C LYS A 97 1.44 24.56 -3.61
N ASP A 98 0.97 25.25 -4.64
CA ASP A 98 -0.19 26.15 -4.57
C ASP A 98 -1.51 25.40 -4.26
N LEU A 99 -1.59 24.11 -4.58
CA LEU A 99 -2.75 23.26 -4.32
C LEU A 99 -2.74 22.61 -2.93
N LEU A 100 -1.62 22.66 -2.21
CA LEU A 100 -1.42 21.95 -0.95
C LEU A 100 -1.57 22.86 0.27
N ARG A 101 -2.02 22.25 1.37
CA ARG A 101 -2.12 22.90 2.68
C ARG A 101 -0.84 22.63 3.49
N PRO A 102 -0.54 23.43 4.54
CA PRO A 102 0.53 23.08 5.47
C PRO A 102 0.36 21.66 6.05
N ASN A 103 1.47 21.01 6.36
CA ASN A 103 1.54 19.61 6.82
C ASN A 103 1.03 18.58 5.79
N SER A 104 1.22 18.87 4.50
CA SER A 104 0.99 17.95 3.38
C SER A 104 2.29 17.28 2.93
N THR A 105 2.20 16.14 2.26
CA THR A 105 3.35 15.48 1.63
C THR A 105 3.50 15.87 0.15
N LEU A 106 4.73 16.21 -0.24
CA LEU A 106 5.18 16.43 -1.61
C LEU A 106 6.10 15.29 -2.04
N PHE A 107 5.80 14.71 -3.18
CA PHE A 107 6.67 13.75 -3.85
C PHE A 107 7.46 14.47 -4.94
N SER A 108 8.78 14.30 -4.91
CA SER A 108 9.67 14.58 -6.03
C SER A 108 10.06 13.26 -6.67
N ILE A 109 9.77 13.09 -7.96
CA ILE A 109 9.83 11.79 -8.63
C ILE A 109 10.77 11.89 -9.84
N GLU A 110 11.86 11.13 -9.82
CA GLU A 110 12.68 10.86 -11.00
C GLU A 110 11.97 9.80 -11.86
N ALA A 111 11.13 10.25 -12.79
CA ALA A 111 10.36 9.35 -13.66
C ALA A 111 11.10 9.10 -14.98
N LYS A 112 11.00 7.87 -15.49
CA LYS A 112 11.53 7.42 -16.78
C LYS A 112 10.41 7.27 -17.82
N ASN A 113 9.23 6.82 -17.42
CA ASN A 113 8.12 6.49 -18.33
C ASN A 113 6.91 7.43 -18.20
N GLY A 114 7.14 8.71 -17.86
CA GLY A 114 6.07 9.71 -17.79
C GLY A 114 5.40 9.94 -19.14
N LYS A 115 4.07 10.04 -19.14
CA LYS A 115 3.23 10.27 -20.33
C LYS A 115 2.65 11.68 -20.28
N ASP A 116 3.14 12.57 -21.12
CA ASP A 116 2.69 13.97 -21.15
C ASP A 116 1.28 14.07 -21.75
N ILE A 117 0.31 14.47 -20.94
CA ILE A 117 -1.09 14.59 -21.35
C ILE A 117 -1.56 16.04 -21.45
N SER A 118 -0.67 17.01 -21.26
CA SER A 118 -1.03 18.43 -21.10
C SER A 118 -1.88 18.98 -22.25
N SER A 119 -1.63 18.55 -23.49
CA SER A 119 -2.40 18.97 -24.68
C SER A 119 -3.81 18.38 -24.77
N TYR A 120 -4.12 17.36 -23.96
CA TYR A 120 -5.39 16.63 -23.96
C TYR A 120 -6.17 16.81 -22.64
N ALA A 121 -5.52 17.37 -21.62
CA ALA A 121 -6.11 17.60 -20.30
C ALA A 121 -7.12 18.76 -20.31
N ASN A 122 -8.06 18.72 -19.37
CA ASN A 122 -9.02 19.78 -19.10
C ASN A 122 -8.36 21.09 -18.66
N CYS A 123 -7.23 20.99 -17.95
CA CYS A 123 -6.43 22.12 -17.49
C CYS A 123 -4.98 22.01 -18.02
N PRO A 124 -4.70 22.37 -19.29
CA PRO A 124 -3.36 22.22 -19.89
C PRO A 124 -2.23 22.92 -19.10
N ASN A 125 -2.56 24.01 -18.40
CA ASN A 125 -1.61 24.78 -17.60
C ASN A 125 -1.04 24.00 -16.42
N GLU A 126 -1.68 22.93 -15.97
CA GLU A 126 -1.17 22.05 -14.91
C GLU A 126 0.05 21.22 -15.36
N LYS A 127 0.31 21.19 -16.68
CA LYS A 127 1.42 20.44 -17.28
C LYS A 127 1.45 18.99 -16.80
N GLU A 128 0.27 18.37 -16.81
CA GLU A 128 0.05 17.05 -16.22
C GLU A 128 0.78 15.95 -17.01
N VAL A 129 1.43 15.07 -16.26
CA VAL A 129 2.13 13.89 -16.74
C VAL A 129 1.63 12.69 -15.95
N ILE A 130 1.26 11.62 -16.65
CA ILE A 130 0.76 10.39 -16.06
C ILE A 130 1.88 9.37 -15.93
N LEU A 131 2.01 8.75 -14.74
CA LEU A 131 2.64 7.44 -14.60
C LEU A 131 1.55 6.37 -14.50
N CYS A 132 1.76 5.27 -15.19
CA CYS A 132 0.73 4.25 -15.38
C CYS A 132 0.40 3.52 -14.07
N PRO A 133 -0.81 2.95 -13.93
CA PRO A 133 -1.12 2.02 -12.86
C PRO A 133 -0.07 0.92 -12.74
N GLY A 134 0.43 0.68 -11.53
CA GLY A 134 1.44 -0.34 -11.27
C GLY A 134 2.88 0.14 -11.41
N THR A 135 3.14 1.44 -11.63
CA THR A 135 4.51 1.98 -11.60
C THR A 135 5.17 1.68 -10.25
N ARG A 136 6.40 1.17 -10.30
CA ARG A 136 7.21 0.86 -9.13
C ARG A 136 8.15 2.02 -8.80
N PHE A 137 8.33 2.27 -7.51
CA PHE A 137 9.20 3.32 -7.02
C PHE A 137 10.14 2.79 -5.95
N ARG A 138 11.33 3.39 -5.88
CA ARG A 138 12.28 3.31 -4.78
C ARG A 138 12.33 4.65 -4.06
N VAL A 139 12.34 4.63 -2.73
CA VAL A 139 12.58 5.82 -1.90
C VAL A 139 14.08 6.13 -1.87
N VAL A 140 14.48 7.29 -2.38
CA VAL A 140 15.90 7.65 -2.61
C VAL A 140 16.60 8.14 -1.35
N SER A 141 15.87 8.83 -0.48
CA SER A 141 16.35 9.39 0.79
C SER A 141 15.30 9.26 1.87
N ASP A 142 15.70 9.38 3.14
CA ASP A 142 14.72 9.49 4.21
C ASP A 142 13.88 10.77 3.99
N PRO A 143 12.57 10.74 4.34
CA PRO A 143 11.71 11.91 4.20
C PRO A 143 12.28 13.13 4.92
N VAL A 144 12.08 14.32 4.34
CA VAL A 144 12.60 15.59 4.86
C VAL A 144 11.44 16.49 5.25
N ASP A 145 11.44 16.98 6.47
CA ASP A 145 10.49 18.00 6.92
C ASP A 145 10.90 19.37 6.35
N GLU A 146 10.22 19.83 5.30
CA GLU A 146 10.44 21.12 4.64
C GLU A 146 9.25 22.07 4.83
N SER A 147 9.17 22.73 5.99
CA SER A 147 8.06 23.64 6.31
C SER A 147 7.72 24.57 5.12
N PRO A 148 6.45 24.61 4.66
CA PRO A 148 5.25 24.11 5.34
C PRO A 148 4.87 22.65 5.02
N MET A 149 5.68 21.88 4.31
CA MET A 149 5.34 20.56 3.77
C MET A 149 6.40 19.50 4.09
N HIS A 150 6.15 18.26 3.73
CA HIS A 150 7.10 17.17 3.91
C HIS A 150 7.49 16.56 2.58
N LEU A 151 8.78 16.39 2.32
CA LEU A 151 9.31 15.99 1.03
C LEU A 151 9.73 14.52 1.02
N ILE A 152 9.30 13.78 0.00
CA ILE A 152 9.70 12.41 -0.26
C ILE A 152 10.28 12.32 -1.68
N HIS A 153 11.50 11.82 -1.79
CA HIS A 153 12.19 11.60 -3.07
C HIS A 153 12.00 10.16 -3.55
N LEU A 154 11.45 10.01 -4.74
CA LEU A 154 11.19 8.73 -5.39
C LEU A 154 11.98 8.62 -6.71
N GLN A 155 12.39 7.41 -7.02
CA GLN A 155 12.92 7.04 -8.34
C GLN A 155 12.07 5.93 -8.94
N GLU A 156 11.65 6.08 -10.18
CA GLU A 156 10.95 5.02 -10.91
C GLU A 156 11.88 3.84 -11.19
N ILE A 157 11.44 2.64 -10.80
CA ILE A 157 12.15 1.38 -11.07
C ILE A 157 11.68 0.85 -12.42
N THR A 158 12.61 0.52 -13.30
CA THR A 158 12.36 -0.08 -14.63
C THR A 158 12.94 -1.49 -14.72
N ASP A 159 12.37 -2.33 -15.57
CA ASP A 159 12.77 -3.72 -15.75
C ASP A 159 14.26 -3.90 -16.07
N ASP A 160 14.89 -2.94 -16.76
CA ASP A 160 16.33 -2.94 -17.07
C ASP A 160 17.24 -2.89 -15.82
N GLU A 161 16.73 -2.44 -14.66
CA GLU A 161 17.49 -2.40 -13.40
C GLU A 161 17.41 -3.71 -12.62
N GLU A 162 16.40 -4.54 -12.87
CA GLU A 162 16.24 -5.85 -12.21
C GLU A 162 17.31 -6.86 -12.67
N GLU A 163 17.75 -6.77 -13.93
CA GLU A 163 18.76 -7.68 -14.49
C GLU A 163 20.14 -7.49 -13.84
N SER A 164 20.45 -6.27 -13.36
CA SER A 164 21.75 -5.91 -12.76
C SER A 164 22.03 -6.53 -11.39
N LEU A 165 20.99 -6.97 -10.66
CA LEU A 165 21.12 -7.62 -9.35
C LEU A 165 21.20 -9.15 -9.46
N SER A 166 20.75 -9.74 -10.57
CA SER A 166 20.77 -11.18 -10.81
C SER A 166 22.17 -11.74 -11.14
N THR A 167 23.09 -10.90 -11.61
CA THR A 167 24.43 -11.30 -12.08
C THR A 167 25.46 -11.54 -10.95
N THR A 168 25.07 -11.34 -9.68
CA THR A 168 25.97 -11.52 -8.52
C THR A 168 25.87 -12.91 -7.87
N ILE A 169 24.91 -13.76 -8.26
CA ILE A 169 24.91 -15.17 -7.83
C ILE A 169 25.82 -15.96 -8.78
N LYS A 170 27.14 -15.85 -8.55
CA LYS A 170 28.11 -16.78 -9.13
C LYS A 170 27.86 -18.17 -8.58
N THR A 171 27.50 -19.05 -9.51
CA THR A 171 27.37 -20.50 -9.42
C THR A 171 28.41 -21.13 -8.49
N ILE A 172 27.97 -21.63 -7.32
CA ILE A 172 28.71 -22.68 -6.60
C ILE A 172 28.23 -24.00 -7.19
N THR A 173 28.91 -24.46 -8.24
CA THR A 173 28.71 -25.80 -8.79
C THR A 173 29.46 -26.79 -7.91
N THR A 174 28.76 -27.45 -6.99
CA THR A 174 29.24 -28.71 -6.42
C THR A 174 28.67 -29.87 -7.25
N THR A 175 29.55 -30.62 -7.89
CA THR A 175 29.25 -31.84 -8.62
C THR A 175 28.73 -32.92 -7.67
N PRO A 176 27.59 -33.58 -7.96
CA PRO A 176 27.21 -34.78 -7.22
C PRO A 176 27.82 -36.03 -7.89
N THR A 177 28.47 -36.85 -7.07
CA THR A 177 28.81 -38.25 -7.36
C THR A 177 27.52 -39.08 -7.32
N PRO A 178 27.33 -40.11 -8.17
CA PRO A 178 26.05 -40.81 -8.24
C PRO A 178 25.99 -41.90 -7.18
N THR A 179 25.11 -41.76 -6.19
CA THR A 179 24.70 -42.90 -5.35
C THR A 179 23.21 -42.83 -5.00
N THR A 180 22.50 -43.79 -5.59
CA THR A 180 21.28 -44.48 -5.16
C THR A 180 20.06 -43.69 -4.68
N ALA A 181 18.99 -43.88 -5.45
CA ALA A 181 17.59 -43.48 -5.26
C ALA A 181 17.06 -43.50 -3.81
N CYS A 182 16.51 -42.37 -3.40
CA CYS A 182 15.43 -42.27 -2.43
C CYS A 182 14.37 -41.31 -2.99
N THR A 183 13.15 -41.81 -3.14
CA THR A 183 11.96 -41.05 -3.54
C THR A 183 11.60 -40.03 -2.47
N HIS A 184 12.03 -38.79 -2.64
CA HIS A 184 11.42 -37.63 -2.01
C HIS A 184 11.07 -36.65 -3.11
N THR A 185 9.76 -36.44 -3.30
CA THR A 185 9.22 -35.30 -4.03
C THR A 185 9.91 -34.01 -3.53
N PRO A 186 10.44 -33.16 -4.41
CA PRO A 186 10.94 -31.88 -3.98
C PRO A 186 9.76 -31.05 -3.49
N THR A 187 9.71 -30.79 -2.19
CA THR A 187 8.82 -29.78 -1.63
C THR A 187 9.22 -28.46 -2.25
N ASN A 188 8.38 -27.96 -3.16
CA ASN A 188 8.48 -26.64 -3.74
C ASN A 188 8.47 -25.63 -2.58
N VAL A 189 9.63 -25.13 -2.19
CA VAL A 189 9.70 -23.92 -1.37
C VAL A 189 9.47 -22.77 -2.33
N GLN A 190 8.20 -22.48 -2.64
CA GLN A 190 7.88 -21.18 -3.21
C GLN A 190 8.28 -20.14 -2.17
N ALA A 191 9.27 -19.33 -2.51
CA ALA A 191 9.53 -18.09 -1.79
C ALA A 191 8.23 -17.28 -1.86
N SER A 192 7.54 -17.16 -0.72
CA SER A 192 6.35 -16.33 -0.57
C SER A 192 6.78 -14.88 -0.81
N LEU A 193 6.38 -14.32 -1.95
CA LEU A 193 6.58 -12.90 -2.25
C LEU A 193 5.88 -12.07 -1.15
N ILE A 194 6.65 -11.24 -0.45
CA ILE A 194 6.11 -10.27 0.51
C ILE A 194 5.54 -9.10 -0.30
N TYR A 195 4.26 -8.81 -0.13
CA TYR A 195 3.55 -7.75 -0.84
C TYR A 195 3.38 -6.53 0.06
N ILE A 196 3.78 -5.36 -0.41
CA ILE A 196 3.61 -4.07 0.26
C ILE A 196 2.55 -3.24 -0.48
N HIS A 197 1.54 -2.74 0.25
CA HIS A 197 0.45 -1.93 -0.31
C HIS A 197 0.05 -0.82 0.65
N ILE A 198 -0.07 0.41 0.12
CA ILE A 198 -0.60 1.56 0.83
C ILE A 198 -1.94 1.96 0.18
N ASP A 199 -3.01 1.97 0.96
CA ASP A 199 -4.34 2.34 0.47
C ASP A 199 -4.58 3.87 0.47
N GLN A 200 -5.75 4.30 -0.01
CA GLN A 200 -6.09 5.73 -0.13
C GLN A 200 -6.25 6.45 1.22
N TRP A 201 -6.36 5.72 2.31
CA TRP A 201 -6.45 6.28 3.66
C TRP A 201 -5.09 6.31 4.36
N GLY A 202 -4.04 5.75 3.75
CA GLY A 202 -2.69 5.68 4.30
C GLY A 202 -2.42 4.42 5.11
N ASN A 203 -3.29 3.39 5.03
CA ASN A 203 -3.02 2.12 5.70
C ASN A 203 -2.00 1.32 4.86
N ARG A 204 -0.93 0.83 5.51
CA ARG A 204 0.15 0.05 4.91
C ARG A 204 0.02 -1.42 5.30
N TYR A 205 -0.23 -2.29 4.32
CA TYR A 205 -0.11 -3.73 4.47
C TYR A 205 1.23 -4.22 3.96
N GLU A 206 1.87 -5.11 4.71
CA GLU A 206 3.05 -5.86 4.31
C GLU A 206 2.85 -7.33 4.65
N GLY A 207 2.79 -8.21 3.66
CA GLY A 207 2.60 -9.63 3.94
C GLY A 207 2.26 -10.47 2.72
N GLU A 208 1.91 -11.72 3.00
CA GLU A 208 1.53 -12.68 1.99
C GLU A 208 0.16 -12.34 1.35
N MET A 209 -0.01 -12.70 0.08
CA MET A 209 -1.24 -12.50 -0.68
C MET A 209 -1.60 -13.78 -1.44
N LYS A 210 -2.90 -14.07 -1.54
CA LYS A 210 -3.44 -15.16 -2.35
C LYS A 210 -4.70 -14.68 -3.07
N ASP A 211 -4.75 -14.86 -4.39
CA ASP A 211 -5.89 -14.48 -5.23
C ASP A 211 -6.34 -13.01 -5.04
N GLY A 212 -5.37 -12.11 -4.86
CA GLY A 212 -5.63 -10.68 -4.63
C GLY A 212 -6.15 -10.33 -3.23
N LYS A 213 -6.17 -11.28 -2.30
CA LYS A 213 -6.57 -11.08 -0.89
C LYS A 213 -5.39 -11.31 0.05
N LYS A 214 -5.36 -10.61 1.18
CA LYS A 214 -4.42 -10.86 2.28
C LYS A 214 -4.62 -12.29 2.77
N HIS A 215 -3.54 -13.06 2.83
CA HIS A 215 -3.58 -14.46 3.21
C HIS A 215 -2.23 -14.86 3.77
N GLY A 216 -2.16 -15.74 4.77
CA GLY A 216 -0.87 -16.11 5.39
C GLY A 216 -0.42 -15.08 6.42
N LYS A 217 0.88 -14.92 6.64
CA LYS A 217 1.41 -13.94 7.61
C LYS A 217 1.40 -12.53 7.01
N GLY A 218 1.00 -11.56 7.81
CA GLY A 218 1.07 -10.15 7.41
C GLY A 218 1.06 -9.18 8.56
N GLN A 219 1.46 -7.96 8.25
CA GLN A 219 1.45 -6.79 9.12
C GLN A 219 0.61 -5.69 8.44
N MET A 220 -0.24 -5.03 9.23
CA MET A 220 -1.00 -3.86 8.83
C MET A 220 -0.63 -2.71 9.76
N GLU A 221 -0.29 -1.56 9.19
CA GLU A 221 -0.17 -0.29 9.89
C GLU A 221 -1.29 0.60 9.40
N TYR A 222 -2.16 1.03 10.31
CA TYR A 222 -3.28 1.88 9.98
C TYR A 222 -2.87 3.35 10.07
N ALA A 223 -3.48 4.20 9.25
CA ALA A 223 -3.19 5.63 9.24
C ALA A 223 -3.51 6.33 10.57
N ASN A 224 -4.37 5.75 11.39
CA ASN A 224 -4.65 6.24 12.74
C ASN A 224 -3.55 5.88 13.77
N GLY A 225 -2.50 5.15 13.36
CA GLY A 225 -1.39 4.69 14.20
C GLY A 225 -1.58 3.30 14.82
N ASP A 226 -2.73 2.66 14.64
CA ASP A 226 -2.93 1.26 15.05
C ASP A 226 -2.04 0.33 14.21
N LYS A 227 -1.66 -0.82 14.77
CA LYS A 227 -0.89 -1.85 14.06
C LYS A 227 -1.44 -3.23 14.36
N TYR A 228 -1.45 -4.11 13.37
CA TYR A 228 -1.73 -5.53 13.53
C TYR A 228 -0.62 -6.37 12.90
N THR A 229 -0.20 -7.44 13.57
CA THR A 229 0.70 -8.47 13.03
C THR A 229 0.13 -9.84 13.34
N GLY A 230 -0.10 -10.67 12.32
CA GLY A 230 -0.67 -12.00 12.53
C GLY A 230 -1.07 -12.69 11.24
N ILE A 231 -2.01 -13.63 11.36
CA ILE A 231 -2.48 -14.41 10.21
C ILE A 231 -3.70 -13.74 9.56
N TYR A 232 -3.72 -13.81 8.23
CA TYR A 232 -4.83 -13.43 7.38
C TYR A 232 -5.38 -14.64 6.63
N VAL A 233 -6.69 -14.69 6.45
CA VAL A 233 -7.36 -15.59 5.51
C VAL A 233 -8.42 -14.78 4.78
N GLU A 234 -8.23 -14.59 3.48
CA GLU A 234 -9.17 -13.87 2.61
C GLU A 234 -9.52 -12.46 3.14
N ASN A 235 -8.48 -11.66 3.42
CA ASN A 235 -8.57 -10.31 4.02
C ASN A 235 -8.94 -10.26 5.51
N ASN A 236 -9.43 -11.34 6.10
CA ASN A 236 -9.79 -11.35 7.52
C ASN A 236 -8.61 -11.72 8.39
N ILE A 237 -8.38 -10.97 9.47
CA ILE A 237 -7.46 -11.40 10.52
C ILE A 237 -8.05 -12.58 11.27
N THR A 238 -7.22 -13.61 11.49
CA THR A 238 -7.62 -14.89 12.05
C THR A 238 -6.43 -15.55 12.76
N GLY A 239 -6.67 -16.61 13.53
CA GLY A 239 -5.61 -17.32 14.24
C GLY A 239 -4.92 -16.45 15.29
N GLN A 240 -3.63 -16.63 15.52
CA GLN A 240 -2.87 -15.83 16.50
C GLN A 240 -2.44 -14.50 15.88
N GLY A 241 -2.60 -13.41 16.65
CA GLY A 241 -2.20 -12.09 16.21
C GLY A 241 -2.04 -11.09 17.35
N VAL A 242 -1.25 -10.06 17.07
CA VAL A 242 -0.96 -8.95 17.97
C VAL A 242 -1.56 -7.69 17.36
N TYR A 243 -2.37 -6.97 18.13
CA TYR A 243 -2.91 -5.66 17.75
C TYR A 243 -2.43 -4.62 18.75
N ILE A 244 -1.77 -3.58 18.26
CA ILE A 244 -1.29 -2.43 19.05
C ILE A 244 -2.15 -1.24 18.64
N HIS A 245 -2.89 -0.69 19.60
CA HIS A 245 -3.62 0.55 19.40
C HIS A 245 -2.66 1.74 19.40
N ALA A 246 -3.01 2.81 18.68
CA ALA A 246 -2.26 4.06 18.63
C ALA A 246 -2.02 4.68 20.02
N ASN A 247 -2.92 4.41 20.97
CA ASN A 247 -2.75 4.84 22.37
C ASN A 247 -1.73 4.00 23.17
N GLY A 248 -1.14 2.96 22.58
CA GLY A 248 -0.17 2.05 23.21
C GLY A 248 -0.78 0.78 23.83
N SER A 249 -2.11 0.63 23.85
CA SER A 249 -2.74 -0.60 24.34
C SER A 249 -2.46 -1.76 23.40
N ARG A 250 -2.12 -2.95 23.94
CA ARG A 250 -1.69 -4.11 23.15
C ARG A 250 -2.55 -5.33 23.46
N TYR A 251 -3.25 -5.84 22.46
CA TYR A 251 -3.87 -7.16 22.48
C TYR A 251 -2.97 -8.21 21.83
N GLU A 252 -2.87 -9.38 22.43
CA GLU A 252 -2.21 -10.55 21.86
C GLU A 252 -3.06 -11.77 22.17
N GLY A 253 -3.49 -12.48 21.14
CA GLY A 253 -4.35 -13.65 21.32
C GLY A 253 -4.96 -14.12 20.02
N GLN A 254 -5.98 -14.96 20.15
CA GLN A 254 -6.68 -15.49 19.00
C GLN A 254 -7.64 -14.46 18.38
N TRP A 255 -7.82 -14.60 17.09
CA TRP A 255 -8.69 -13.81 16.23
C TRP A 255 -9.53 -14.74 15.36
N LYS A 256 -10.73 -14.30 15.04
CA LYS A 256 -11.62 -14.94 14.08
C LYS A 256 -12.45 -13.85 13.41
N ASP A 257 -12.43 -13.82 12.07
CA ASP A 257 -13.24 -12.90 11.25
C ASP A 257 -13.17 -11.44 11.73
N ASN A 258 -11.94 -10.94 11.94
CA ASN A 258 -11.65 -9.58 12.41
C ASN A 258 -12.01 -9.26 13.86
N LYS A 259 -12.37 -10.27 14.66
CA LYS A 259 -12.73 -10.10 16.07
C LYS A 259 -11.82 -10.91 16.98
N LYS A 260 -11.56 -10.37 18.17
CA LYS A 260 -10.87 -11.10 19.24
C LYS A 260 -11.69 -12.33 19.58
N HIS A 261 -11.03 -13.48 19.63
CA HIS A 261 -11.66 -14.77 19.88
C HIS A 261 -10.74 -15.62 20.77
N GLY A 262 -11.27 -16.70 21.36
CA GLY A 262 -10.50 -17.65 22.15
C GLY A 262 -9.74 -16.99 23.31
N GLN A 263 -8.54 -17.50 23.60
CA GLN A 263 -7.71 -16.96 24.68
C GLN A 263 -6.92 -15.73 24.20
N GLY A 264 -6.90 -14.68 25.01
CA GLY A 264 -6.19 -13.46 24.68
C GLY A 264 -5.83 -12.60 25.88
N ASN A 265 -4.77 -11.82 25.70
CA ASN A 265 -4.21 -10.90 26.68
C ASN A 265 -4.29 -9.46 26.15
N LEU A 266 -4.94 -8.58 26.90
CA LEU A 266 -5.05 -7.15 26.61
C LEU A 266 -4.30 -6.35 27.67
N ASN A 267 -3.21 -5.70 27.28
CA ASN A 267 -2.49 -4.72 28.10
C ASN A 267 -3.01 -3.33 27.75
N PHE A 268 -3.46 -2.58 28.75
CA PHE A 268 -3.95 -1.22 28.57
C PHE A 268 -2.78 -0.24 28.68
N ALA A 269 -2.84 0.84 27.91
CA ALA A 269 -1.87 1.93 28.00
C ALA A 269 -1.77 2.54 29.41
N SER A 270 -2.85 2.44 30.21
CA SER A 270 -2.90 2.86 31.61
C SER A 270 -2.12 1.97 32.58
N GLY A 271 -1.53 0.86 32.10
CA GLY A 271 -0.74 -0.09 32.89
C GLY A 271 -1.52 -1.30 33.43
N GLY A 272 -2.84 -1.33 33.26
CA GLY A 272 -3.64 -2.51 33.57
C GLY A 272 -3.45 -3.64 32.54
N ARG A 273 -3.83 -4.86 32.89
CA ARG A 273 -3.81 -6.03 32.00
C ARG A 273 -5.03 -6.92 32.23
N TYR A 274 -5.62 -7.44 31.17
CA TYR A 274 -6.66 -8.46 31.21
C TYR A 274 -6.19 -9.70 30.46
N THR A 275 -6.38 -10.89 31.03
CA THR A 275 -6.13 -12.17 30.35
C THR A 275 -7.35 -13.07 30.52
N GLY A 276 -7.93 -13.57 29.44
CA GLY A 276 -9.14 -14.39 29.51
C GLY A 276 -9.70 -14.78 28.14
N ASP A 277 -10.92 -15.34 28.17
CA ASP A 277 -11.65 -15.79 26.98
C ASP A 277 -12.34 -14.62 26.24
N TRP A 278 -12.38 -14.73 24.93
CA TRP A 278 -13.00 -13.77 24.02
C TRP A 278 -13.92 -14.48 23.03
N ILE A 279 -15.10 -13.92 22.79
CA ILE A 279 -16.01 -14.36 21.73
C ILE A 279 -16.55 -13.10 21.03
N GLU A 280 -16.39 -13.03 19.72
CA GLU A 280 -16.88 -11.93 18.88
C GLU A 280 -16.45 -10.54 19.39
N GLY A 281 -15.22 -10.43 19.93
CA GLY A 281 -14.67 -9.17 20.45
C GLY A 281 -15.04 -8.87 21.91
N ASN A 282 -15.93 -9.65 22.53
CA ASN A 282 -16.36 -9.45 23.90
C ASN A 282 -15.60 -10.38 24.85
N ARG A 283 -15.31 -9.89 26.06
CA ARG A 283 -14.76 -10.71 27.15
C ARG A 283 -15.85 -11.70 27.59
N THR A 284 -15.49 -12.97 27.66
CA THR A 284 -16.39 -14.08 28.00
C THR A 284 -15.69 -15.03 28.97
N GLY A 285 -16.39 -16.04 29.46
CA GLY A 285 -15.79 -17.12 30.25
C GLY A 285 -15.05 -16.61 31.49
N HIS A 286 -13.85 -17.12 31.72
CA HIS A 286 -13.01 -16.70 32.84
C HIS A 286 -11.99 -15.66 32.40
N GLY A 287 -11.83 -14.60 33.20
CA GLY A 287 -10.80 -13.60 32.95
C GLY A 287 -10.19 -13.04 34.22
N ILE A 288 -8.89 -12.80 34.19
CA ILE A 288 -8.10 -12.18 35.24
C ILE A 288 -7.78 -10.76 34.80
N TYR A 289 -8.16 -9.78 35.61
CA TYR A 289 -7.76 -8.39 35.46
C TYR A 289 -6.69 -8.05 36.52
N ILE A 290 -5.59 -7.44 36.09
CA ILE A 290 -4.55 -6.88 36.95
C ILE A 290 -4.59 -5.36 36.73
N PHE A 291 -4.85 -4.61 37.79
CA PHE A 291 -4.86 -3.15 37.75
C PHE A 291 -3.44 -2.59 37.73
N ALA A 292 -3.28 -1.33 37.33
CA ALA A 292 -1.97 -0.69 37.25
C ALA A 292 -1.25 -0.61 38.62
N ASN A 293 -2.01 -0.63 39.72
CA ASN A 293 -1.49 -0.66 41.09
C ASN A 293 -1.11 -2.09 41.57
N GLY A 294 -1.30 -3.12 40.73
CA GLY A 294 -1.00 -4.51 41.03
C GLY A 294 -2.17 -5.33 41.58
N ASP A 295 -3.32 -4.71 41.87
CA ASP A 295 -4.49 -5.43 42.36
C ASP A 295 -4.98 -6.44 41.33
N ARG A 296 -5.44 -7.61 41.80
CA ARG A 296 -5.91 -8.70 40.94
C ARG A 296 -7.39 -8.96 41.18
N TYR A 297 -8.16 -9.02 40.10
CA TYR A 297 -9.59 -9.33 40.11
C TYR A 297 -9.89 -10.47 39.13
N GLU A 298 -10.60 -11.49 39.62
CA GLU A 298 -11.06 -12.60 38.78
C GLU A 298 -12.55 -12.40 38.46
N SER A 299 -12.87 -12.58 37.18
CA SER A 299 -14.21 -12.39 36.64
C SER A 299 -14.70 -13.65 35.95
N ARG A 300 -16.02 -13.85 36.01
CA ARG A 300 -16.76 -14.84 35.22
C ARG A 300 -17.79 -14.08 34.39
N TYR A 301 -17.57 -14.02 33.09
CA TYR A 301 -18.53 -13.47 32.14
C TYR A 301 -19.42 -14.63 31.64
N SER A 302 -20.73 -14.44 31.68
CA SER A 302 -21.75 -15.38 31.17
C SER A 302 -21.96 -15.23 29.68
#